data_AF-A0A2V9J826-F1
#
_entry.id   AF-A0A2V9J826-F1
#
_cell.length_a   1.000
_cell.length_b   1.000
_cell.length_c   1.000
_cell.angle_alpha   90.00
_cell.angle_beta   90.00
_cell.angle_gamma   90.00
#
_symmetry.space_group_name_H-M   'P 1'
#
loop_
_entity.id
_entity.type
_entity.pdbx_description
1 polymer ?
#
loop_
_entity_poly.entity_id
_entity_poly.type
_entity_poly.pdbx_seq_one_letter_code
_entity_poly.pdbx_strand_id
1 'polypeptide(L)' 'MPREEGTVFVYNKSKETFLAYRVKVADSILSRLVGLLGKRALPPDSGLWIVPSSGVHTLGMLFTIDVV' A
#
# COMPACT_ATOMS: atom_id res chain seq x y z
N MET A 1 18.08 9.23 12.59
CA MET A 1 18.17 8.18 11.55
C MET A 1 16.78 7.56 11.40
N PRO A 2 15.97 7.91 10.39
CA PRO A 2 14.70 7.22 10.22
C PRO A 2 15.01 5.76 9.86
N ARG A 3 14.48 4.81 10.64
CA ARG A 3 14.50 3.38 10.29
C ARG A 3 13.97 3.25 8.87
N GLU A 4 14.67 2.51 8.00
CA GLU A 4 14.07 1.99 6.78
C GLU A 4 12.77 1.27 7.21
N GLU A 5 11.63 1.89 6.90
CA GLU A 5 10.33 1.28 7.11
C GLU A 5 10.34 -0.01 6.30
N GLY A 6 10.28 -1.16 6.98
CA GLY A 6 10.38 -2.47 6.35
C GLY A 6 9.38 -2.59 5.20
N THR A 7 9.88 -2.56 3.98
CA THR A 7 9.08 -2.84 2.79
C THR A 7 9.13 -4.31 2.46
N VAL A 8 8.04 -4.84 1.96
CA VAL A 8 7.92 -6.23 1.52
C VAL A 8 7.73 -6.32 0.01
N PHE A 9 8.03 -7.51 -0.51
CA PHE A 9 7.70 -7.92 -1.86
C PHE A 9 6.31 -8.54 -1.87
N VAL A 10 5.47 -8.18 -2.84
CA VAL A 10 4.15 -8.79 -3.02
C VAL A 10 4.12 -9.56 -4.33
N TYR A 11 3.83 -10.85 -4.21
CA TYR A 11 3.70 -11.78 -5.32
C TYR A 11 2.27 -12.30 -5.41
N ASN A 12 1.66 -12.13 -6.58
CA ASN A 12 0.37 -12.69 -6.88
C ASN A 12 0.55 -14.17 -7.31
N LYS A 13 0.13 -15.09 -6.44
CA LYS A 13 0.25 -16.54 -6.67
C LYS A 13 -0.63 -17.08 -7.80
N SER A 14 -1.82 -16.52 -8.02
CA SER A 14 -2.73 -17.04 -9.05
C SER A 14 -2.35 -16.59 -10.47
N LYS A 15 -1.63 -15.47 -10.57
CA LYS A 15 -1.14 -14.91 -11.85
C LYS A 15 0.37 -15.07 -12.03
N GLU A 16 1.03 -15.74 -11.09
CA GLU A 16 2.47 -15.99 -11.05
C GLU A 16 3.35 -14.75 -11.33
N THR A 17 2.97 -13.59 -10.78
CA THR A 17 3.64 -12.31 -11.09
C THR A 17 3.88 -11.44 -9.86
N PHE A 18 4.95 -10.65 -9.88
CA PHE A 18 5.20 -9.63 -8.85
C PHE A 18 4.30 -8.41 -9.09
N LEU A 19 3.61 -7.97 -8.03
CA LEU A 19 2.81 -6.74 -8.07
C LEU A 19 3.67 -5.51 -7.74
N ALA A 20 4.55 -5.64 -6.74
CA ALA A 20 5.42 -4.55 -6.30
C ALA A 20 6.57 -5.08 -5.44
N TYR A 21 7.68 -4.33 -5.44
CA TYR A 21 8.93 -4.66 -4.74
C TYR A 21 9.13 -3.83 -3.47
N ARG A 22 8.44 -2.69 -3.36
CA ARG A 22 8.56 -1.73 -2.25
C ARG A 22 7.20 -1.46 -1.61
N VAL A 23 6.60 -2.49 -1.03
CA VAL A 23 5.28 -2.38 -0.41
C VAL A 23 5.42 -2.08 1.08
N LYS A 24 4.86 -0.96 1.53
CA LYS A 24 4.73 -0.68 2.97
C LYS A 24 3.59 -1.47 3.58
N VAL A 25 3.79 -2.00 4.78
CA VAL A 25 2.72 -2.63 5.55
C VAL A 25 2.07 -1.59 6.47
N ALA A 26 0.75 -1.45 6.38
CA ALA A 26 -0.07 -0.65 7.28
C ALA A 26 -0.85 -1.58 8.22
N ASP A 27 -0.32 -1.78 9.43
CA ASP A 27 -0.84 -2.71 10.43
C ASP A 27 -1.50 -2.03 11.65
N SER A 28 -1.10 -0.80 11.96
CA SER A 28 -1.71 0.00 13.02
C SER A 28 -2.99 0.69 12.56
N ILE A 29 -3.92 0.98 13.48
CA ILE A 29 -5.19 1.67 13.20
C ILE A 29 -4.96 2.99 12.44
N LEU A 30 -3.99 3.80 12.89
CA LEU A 30 -3.67 5.07 12.26
C LEU A 30 -3.09 4.89 10.85
N SER A 31 -2.14 3.96 10.67
CA SER A 31 -1.55 3.71 9.35
C SER A 31 -2.58 3.21 8.33
N ARG A 32 -3.57 2.43 8.79
CA ARG A 32 -4.66 1.93 7.95
C ARG A 32 -5.66 3.02 7.58
N LEU A 33 -6.02 3.90 8.52
CA LEU A 33 -6.92 5.04 8.27
C LEU A 33 -6.28 6.08 7.34
N VAL A 34 -5.00 6.38 7.53
CA VAL A 34 -4.28 7.33 6.68
C VAL A 34 -4.04 6.73 5.29
N GLY A 35 -3.57 5.48 5.24
CA GLY A 35 -3.28 4.79 4.00
C GLY A 35 -2.40 5.61 3.04
N LEU A 36 -2.95 5.94 1.87
CA LEU A 36 -2.30 6.75 0.84
C LEU A 36 -2.78 8.22 0.82
N LEU A 37 -3.57 8.66 1.82
CA LEU A 37 -4.07 10.03 1.88
C LEU A 37 -2.93 11.05 1.93
N GLY A 38 -3.13 12.18 1.24
CA GLY A 38 -2.13 13.25 1.10
C GLY A 38 -0.95 12.91 0.19
N LYS A 39 -0.82 11.67 -0.30
CA LYS A 39 0.13 11.34 -1.38
C LYS A 39 -0.46 11.76 -2.71
N ARG A 40 0.37 12.34 -3.58
CA ARG A 40 -0.04 12.80 -4.92
C ARG A 40 0.19 11.75 -6.01
N ALA A 41 1.00 10.75 -5.71
CA ALA A 41 1.30 9.63 -6.59
C ALA A 41 1.86 8.47 -5.75
N LEU A 42 1.81 7.28 -6.32
CA LEU A 42 2.51 6.10 -5.84
C LEU A 42 3.74 5.86 -6.74
N PRO A 43 4.97 5.84 -6.21
CA PRO A 43 6.15 5.53 -7.00
C PRO A 43 6.01 4.19 -7.74
N PRO A 44 6.68 4.02 -8.90
CA PRO A 44 6.76 2.73 -9.57
C PRO A 44 7.19 1.62 -8.61
N ASP A 45 6.64 0.42 -8.81
CA ASP A 45 6.86 -0.79 -8.02
C ASP A 45 6.66 -0.66 -6.50
N SER A 46 5.97 0.39 -6.05
CA SER A 46 5.62 0.58 -4.65
C SER A 46 4.15 0.30 -4.40
N GLY A 47 3.80 0.09 -3.15
CA GLY A 47 2.44 -0.20 -2.75
C GLY A 47 2.21 -0.01 -1.27
N LEU A 48 0.96 -0.17 -0.86
CA LEU A 48 0.56 -0.21 0.53
C LEU A 48 -0.26 -1.48 0.77
N TRP A 49 0.15 -2.28 1.74
CA TRP A 49 -0.57 -3.46 2.17
C TRP A 49 -1.25 -3.19 3.51
N ILE A 50 -2.57 -3.05 3.48
CA ILE A 50 -3.40 -2.83 4.68
C ILE A 50 -3.73 -4.18 5.31
N VAL A 51 -3.31 -4.42 6.55
CA VAL A 51 -3.57 -5.67 7.26
C VAL A 51 -3.93 -5.42 8.73
N PRO A 52 -5.04 -5.95 9.26
CA PRO A 52 -6.15 -6.54 8.52
C PRO A 52 -6.92 -5.45 7.76
N SER A 53 -7.46 -5.81 6.60
CA SER A 53 -8.33 -4.95 5.79
C SER A 53 -9.77 -5.47 5.82
N SER A 54 -10.73 -4.58 6.03
CA SER A 54 -12.17 -4.85 5.93
C SER A 54 -12.84 -4.05 4.80
N GLY A 55 -12.04 -3.38 3.98
CA GLY A 55 -12.48 -2.48 2.92
C GLY A 55 -11.50 -1.33 2.72
N VAL A 56 -11.54 -0.73 1.54
CA VAL A 56 -10.73 0.45 1.18
C VAL A 56 -11.71 1.56 0.78
N HIS A 57 -11.54 2.76 1.33
CA HIS A 57 -12.26 3.93 0.87
C HIS A 57 -11.43 4.67 -0.18
N THR A 58 -12.10 5.40 -1.07
CA THR A 58 -11.45 6.28 -2.07
C THR A 58 -11.75 7.76 -1.83
N LEU A 59 -12.52 8.09 -0.78
CA LEU A 59 -12.84 9.46 -0.38
C LEU A 59 -11.55 10.23 -0.05
N GLY A 60 -11.36 11.41 -0.65
CA GLY A 60 -10.22 12.29 -0.38
C GLY A 60 -8.89 11.87 -1.03
N MET A 61 -8.88 10.84 -1.88
CA MET A 61 -7.69 10.43 -2.62
C MET A 61 -7.30 11.47 -3.69
N LEU A 62 -6.00 11.74 -3.82
CA LEU A 62 -5.47 12.72 -4.78
C LEU A 62 -5.05 12.09 -6.12
N PHE A 63 -5.13 10.77 -6.24
CA PHE A 63 -4.80 10.01 -7.44
C PHE A 63 -5.60 8.71 -7.46
N THR A 64 -5.79 8.15 -8.65
CA THR A 64 -6.43 6.85 -8.83
C THR A 64 -5.54 5.74 -8.32
N ILE A 65 -6.14 4.73 -7.69
CA ILE A 65 -5.43 3.56 -7.19
C ILE A 65 -6.07 2.31 -7.75
N ASP A 66 -5.24 1.31 -8.01
CA ASP A 66 -5.69 -0.05 -8.25
C ASP A 66 -5.73 -0.79 -6.92
N VAL A 67 -6.85 -1.48 -6.66
CA VAL A 67 -7.04 -2.34 -5.48
C VAL A 67 -7.10 -3.78 -5.96
N VAL A 68 -6.30 -4.65 -5.33
CA VAL A 68 -6.09 -6.06 -5.72
C VAL A 68 -6.47 -6.99 -4.59
#